data_AF-A0A397HPM1-F1
#
_entry.id   AF-A0A397HPM1-F1
#
_cell.length_a   1.000
_cell.length_b   1.000
_cell.length_c   1.000
_cell.angle_alpha   90.00
_cell.angle_beta   90.00
_cell.angle_gamma   90.00
#
_symmetry.space_group_name_H-M   'P 1'
#
loop_
_entity.id
_entity.type
_entity.pdbx_description
1 polymer ?
#
loop_
_entity_poly.entity_id
_entity_poly.type
_entity_poly.pdbx_seq_one_letter_code
_entity_poly.pdbx_strand_id
1 'polypeptide(L)'
;MYNRGIFRRLSYKNNNFIFQKKITYLTQHNSNKLLSSQKIINQKTLPTIEKVKEWEQDDIIKFLHEKREELNLENEDIKIIRRNRVSGNDFLKLSLEDPKLYGIPFGPAKRIIGLIKKIKDKPQGKYLKYFKEYY
;
A
#
# COMPACT_ATOMS: atom_id res chain seq x y z
N MET A 1 -29.27 -52.47 55.50
CA MET A 1 -28.45 -53.25 54.54
C MET A 1 -28.70 -52.72 53.13
N TYR A 2 -27.63 -52.34 52.44
CA TYR A 2 -27.45 -52.03 51.01
C TYR A 2 -28.41 -51.05 50.30
N ASN A 3 -27.95 -49.80 50.17
CA ASN A 3 -28.42 -48.84 49.17
C ASN A 3 -27.95 -49.26 47.76
N ARG A 4 -28.90 -49.56 46.86
CA ARG A 4 -28.69 -49.65 45.41
C ARG A 4 -28.82 -48.26 44.80
N GLY A 5 -27.71 -47.55 44.62
CA GLY A 5 -27.65 -46.26 43.92
C GLY A 5 -27.32 -46.44 42.45
N ILE A 6 -28.35 -46.39 41.61
CA ILE A 6 -28.28 -46.46 40.14
C ILE A 6 -27.47 -45.28 39.59
N PHE A 7 -26.39 -45.55 38.85
CA PHE A 7 -25.68 -44.54 38.05
C PHE A 7 -26.58 -44.05 36.91
N ARG A 8 -27.14 -42.84 37.04
CA ARG A 8 -27.75 -42.12 35.92
C ARG A 8 -26.64 -41.55 35.03
N ARG A 9 -26.49 -42.11 33.83
CA ARG A 9 -25.88 -41.41 32.69
C ARG A 9 -26.79 -40.24 32.30
N LEU A 10 -26.27 -39.01 32.29
CA LEU A 10 -26.85 -37.91 31.53
C LEU A 10 -25.78 -37.12 30.77
N SER A 11 -25.83 -37.30 29.44
CA SER A 11 -25.72 -36.30 28.37
C SER A 11 -24.44 -35.48 28.19
N TYR A 12 -23.50 -36.03 27.41
CA TYR A 12 -22.45 -35.26 26.71
C TYR A 12 -22.95 -34.81 25.33
N LYS A 13 -23.81 -33.79 25.22
CA LYS A 13 -24.21 -33.27 23.88
C LYS A 13 -24.24 -31.75 23.67
N ASN A 14 -23.96 -30.91 24.66
CA ASN A 14 -24.05 -29.45 24.45
C ASN A 14 -22.72 -28.69 24.34
N ASN A 15 -21.59 -29.30 24.68
CA ASN A 15 -20.32 -28.57 24.67
C ASN A 15 -19.69 -28.52 23.27
N ASN A 16 -19.83 -29.57 22.46
CA ASN A 16 -19.17 -29.65 21.16
C ASN A 16 -19.66 -28.60 20.14
N PHE A 17 -20.93 -28.24 20.17
CA PHE A 17 -21.49 -27.24 19.25
C PHE A 17 -20.99 -25.82 19.54
N ILE A 18 -20.81 -25.47 20.81
CA ILE A 18 -20.31 -24.17 21.24
C ILE A 18 -18.81 -24.05 20.92
N PHE A 19 -18.03 -25.11 21.15
CA PHE A 19 -16.61 -25.15 20.78
C PHE A 19 -16.41 -25.07 19.27
N GLN A 20 -17.18 -25.82 18.47
CA GLN A 20 -17.12 -25.76 17.01
C GLN A 20 -17.44 -24.35 16.49
N LYS A 21 -18.48 -23.70 17.01
CA LYS A 21 -18.81 -22.30 16.68
C LYS A 21 -17.66 -21.35 17.01
N LYS A 22 -17.08 -21.46 18.22
CA LYS A 22 -15.97 -20.60 18.65
C LYS A 22 -14.74 -20.77 17.75
N ILE A 23 -14.44 -22.00 17.33
CA ILE A 23 -13.35 -22.29 16.38
C ILE A 23 -13.62 -21.66 15.02
N THR A 24 -14.85 -21.75 14.49
CA THR A 24 -15.21 -21.13 13.20
C THR A 24 -15.14 -19.60 13.23
N TYR A 25 -15.56 -18.96 14.33
CA TYR A 25 -15.41 -17.50 14.49
C TYR A 25 -13.94 -17.07 14.55
N LEU A 26 -13.09 -17.84 15.21
CA LEU A 26 -11.66 -17.55 15.35
C LEU A 26 -10.87 -17.78 14.04
N THR A 27 -11.23 -18.80 13.25
CA THR A 27 -10.62 -19.01 11.92
C THR A 27 -11.03 -17.90 10.95
N GLN A 28 -12.31 -17.50 10.92
CA GLN A 28 -12.78 -16.45 10.02
C GLN A 28 -12.18 -15.06 10.33
N HIS A 29 -11.97 -14.73 11.62
CA HIS A 29 -11.30 -13.48 12.01
C HIS A 29 -9.80 -13.47 11.65
N ASN A 30 -9.10 -14.60 11.74
CA ASN A 30 -7.68 -14.67 11.38
C ASN A 30 -7.45 -14.64 9.85
N SER A 31 -8.36 -15.18 9.05
CA SER A 31 -8.32 -15.06 7.59
C SER A 31 -8.44 -13.59 7.13
N ASN A 32 -9.32 -12.81 7.78
CA ASN A 32 -9.48 -11.38 7.48
C ASN A 32 -8.28 -10.52 7.92
N LYS A 33 -7.52 -10.96 8.92
CA LYS A 33 -6.28 -10.31 9.38
C LYS A 33 -5.10 -10.54 8.43
N LEU A 34 -5.05 -11.71 7.78
CA LEU A 34 -4.05 -12.03 6.76
C LEU A 34 -4.37 -11.37 5.41
N LEU A 35 -5.65 -11.30 5.04
CA LEU A 35 -6.09 -10.59 3.84
C LEU A 35 -5.95 -9.06 3.97
N SER A 36 -6.13 -8.50 5.17
CA SER A 36 -5.90 -7.08 5.43
C SER A 36 -4.42 -6.72 5.42
N SER A 37 -3.53 -7.60 5.89
CA SER A 37 -2.09 -7.39 5.78
C SER A 37 -1.62 -7.50 4.33
N GLN A 38 -2.12 -8.42 3.51
CA GLN A 38 -1.86 -8.44 2.06
C GLN A 38 -2.43 -7.22 1.33
N LYS A 39 -3.59 -6.70 1.76
CA LYS A 39 -4.14 -5.43 1.25
C LYS A 39 -3.33 -4.20 1.68
N ILE A 40 -2.66 -4.25 2.84
CA ILE A 40 -1.74 -3.21 3.31
C ILE A 40 -0.41 -3.26 2.54
N ILE A 41 0.08 -4.43 2.12
CA ILE A 41 1.31 -4.55 1.29
C ILE A 41 1.09 -3.96 -0.11
N ASN A 42 -0.15 -3.90 -0.60
CA ASN A 42 -0.51 -3.20 -1.85
C ASN A 42 -0.69 -1.68 -1.68
N GLN A 43 -0.43 -1.12 -0.50
CA GLN A 43 -0.13 0.31 -0.39
C GLN A 43 1.31 0.50 -0.87
N LYS A 44 1.49 0.53 -2.20
CA LYS A 44 2.77 0.76 -2.85
C LYS A 44 3.39 2.03 -2.27
N THR A 45 4.32 1.83 -1.33
CA THR A 45 4.91 2.89 -0.53
C THR A 45 5.62 3.86 -1.48
N LEU A 46 5.29 5.15 -1.38
CA LEU A 46 5.99 6.16 -2.16
C LEU A 46 7.50 6.12 -1.85
N PRO A 47 8.35 6.22 -2.89
CA PRO A 47 9.80 6.23 -2.72
C PRO A 47 10.25 7.45 -1.92
N THR A 48 11.44 7.37 -1.31
CA THR A 48 12.10 8.52 -0.68
C THR A 48 12.75 9.40 -1.75
N ILE A 49 12.88 10.71 -1.51
CA ILE A 49 13.52 11.65 -2.44
C ILE A 49 14.93 11.18 -2.86
N GLU A 50 15.75 10.73 -1.91
CA GLU A 50 17.10 10.24 -2.16
C GLU A 50 17.11 9.10 -3.19
N LYS A 51 16.18 8.15 -3.04
CA LYS A 51 16.03 7.05 -4.00
C LYS A 51 15.60 7.53 -5.38
N VAL A 52 14.68 8.49 -5.44
CA VAL A 52 14.22 9.05 -6.72
C VAL A 52 15.33 9.82 -7.43
N LYS A 53 16.26 10.46 -6.72
CA LYS A 53 17.40 11.13 -7.34
C LYS A 53 18.35 10.18 -8.07
N GLU A 54 18.46 8.94 -7.61
CA GLU A 54 19.27 7.88 -8.22
C GLU A 54 18.61 7.24 -9.43
N TRP A 55 17.32 7.52 -9.68
CA TRP A 55 16.59 6.88 -10.76
C TRP A 55 17.11 7.27 -12.14
N GLU A 56 17.34 6.24 -12.93
CA GLU A 56 17.49 6.38 -14.37
C GLU A 56 16.12 6.52 -15.02
N GLN A 57 16.14 6.78 -16.32
CA GLN A 57 14.92 6.96 -17.10
C GLN A 57 13.99 5.74 -16.99
N ASP A 58 14.52 4.53 -17.11
CA ASP A 58 13.71 3.31 -17.11
C ASP A 58 13.03 3.06 -15.75
N ASP A 59 13.65 3.48 -14.65
CA ASP A 59 13.05 3.42 -13.32
C ASP A 59 11.82 4.33 -13.21
N ILE A 60 11.89 5.54 -13.78
CA ILE A 60 10.75 6.48 -13.81
C ILE A 60 9.61 5.88 -14.63
N ILE A 61 9.91 5.35 -15.82
CA ILE A 61 8.91 4.75 -16.69
C ILE A 61 8.24 3.55 -16.01
N LYS A 62 9.02 2.68 -15.37
CA LYS A 62 8.51 1.56 -14.59
C LYS A 62 7.62 2.05 -13.44
N PHE A 63 8.06 3.04 -12.68
CA PHE A 63 7.29 3.60 -11.56
C PHE A 63 5.95 4.20 -12.02
N LEU A 64 5.93 4.94 -13.13
CA LEU A 64 4.70 5.50 -13.68
C LEU A 64 3.77 4.43 -14.24
N HIS A 65 4.30 3.36 -14.84
CA HIS A 65 3.49 2.21 -15.24
C HIS A 65 2.84 1.53 -14.04
N GLU A 66 3.59 1.36 -12.95
CA GLU A 66 3.06 0.78 -11.72
C GLU A 66 2.01 1.66 -11.02
N LYS A 67 2.01 2.97 -11.31
CA LYS A 67 1.04 3.94 -10.80
C LYS A 67 -0.01 4.34 -11.83
N ARG A 68 -0.01 3.70 -13.00
CA ARG A 68 -0.83 4.08 -14.15
C ARG A 68 -2.32 4.13 -13.84
N GLU A 69 -2.84 3.11 -13.17
CA GLU A 69 -4.26 3.03 -12.80
C GLU A 69 -4.63 4.08 -11.75
N GLU A 70 -3.80 4.26 -10.72
CA GLU A 70 -4.00 5.29 -9.67
C GLU A 70 -4.02 6.71 -10.25
N LEU A 71 -3.17 6.95 -11.25
CA LEU A 71 -3.01 8.24 -11.90
C LEU A 71 -3.82 8.35 -13.19
N ASN A 72 -4.65 7.36 -13.53
CA ASN A 72 -5.40 7.30 -14.78
C ASN A 72 -4.58 7.78 -15.99
N LEU A 73 -3.40 7.19 -16.19
CA LEU A 73 -2.47 7.55 -17.28
C LEU A 73 -2.66 6.63 -18.49
N GLU A 74 -2.50 7.19 -19.67
CA GLU A 74 -2.39 6.41 -20.89
C GLU A 74 -0.94 6.03 -21.18
N ASN A 75 -0.75 5.01 -22.03
CA ASN A 75 0.60 4.63 -22.45
C ASN A 75 1.30 5.75 -23.23
N GLU A 76 0.54 6.59 -23.94
CA GLU A 76 1.09 7.74 -24.66
C GLU A 76 1.64 8.81 -23.72
N ASP A 77 0.98 9.07 -22.58
CA ASP A 77 1.49 10.01 -21.56
C ASP A 77 2.89 9.59 -21.08
N ILE A 78 3.04 8.29 -20.79
CA ILE A 78 4.31 7.71 -20.32
C ILE A 78 5.37 7.73 -21.44
N LYS A 79 4.97 7.46 -22.69
CA LYS A 79 5.87 7.55 -23.85
C LYS A 79 6.42 8.96 -24.06
N ILE A 80 5.65 10.01 -23.78
CA ILE A 80 6.12 11.39 -23.88
C ILE A 80 7.22 11.66 -22.84
N ILE A 81 7.03 11.22 -21.60
CA ILE A 81 8.07 11.31 -20.55
C ILE A 81 9.33 10.53 -20.96
N ARG A 82 9.16 9.38 -21.61
CA ARG A 82 10.28 8.61 -22.18
C ARG A 82 10.97 9.35 -23.32
N ARG A 83 10.25 10.02 -24.21
CA ARG A 83 10.86 10.81 -25.29
C ARG A 83 11.67 11.99 -24.74
N ASN A 84 11.21 12.59 -23.65
CA ASN A 84 11.84 13.73 -23.02
C ASN A 84 13.04 13.39 -22.10
N ARG A 85 13.44 12.11 -22.03
CA ARG A 85 14.66 11.66 -21.32
C ARG A 85 14.78 12.19 -19.89
N VAL A 86 13.65 12.20 -19.18
CA VAL A 86 13.58 12.73 -17.81
C VAL A 86 14.38 11.83 -16.87
N SER A 87 15.38 12.40 -16.19
CA SER A 87 16.16 11.75 -15.13
C SER A 87 15.46 11.87 -13.76
N GLY A 88 15.89 11.10 -12.76
CA GLY A 88 15.32 11.16 -11.40
C GLY A 88 15.30 12.57 -10.79
N ASN A 89 16.40 13.32 -10.95
CA ASN A 89 16.50 14.69 -10.47
C ASN A 89 15.58 15.65 -11.24
N ASP A 90 15.44 15.46 -12.56
CA ASP A 90 14.51 16.24 -13.38
C ASP A 90 13.06 15.94 -13.02
N PHE A 91 12.74 14.67 -12.80
CA PHE A 91 11.41 14.21 -12.44
C PHE A 91 10.90 14.90 -11.17
N LEU A 92 11.77 15.02 -10.16
CA LEU A 92 11.45 15.75 -8.94
C LEU A 92 11.27 17.25 -9.16
N LYS A 93 11.79 17.83 -10.24
CA LYS A 93 11.71 19.27 -10.54
C LYS A 93 10.61 19.64 -11.51
N LEU A 94 9.92 18.65 -12.10
CA LEU A 94 8.81 18.91 -13.02
C LEU A 94 7.78 19.84 -12.39
N SER A 95 7.31 20.77 -13.20
CA SER A 95 6.21 21.68 -12.90
C SER A 95 5.16 21.59 -14.02
N LEU A 96 3.97 22.14 -13.80
CA LEU A 96 2.92 22.16 -14.82
C LEU A 96 3.30 22.98 -16.07
N GLU A 97 4.24 23.90 -15.93
CA GLU A 97 4.75 24.77 -17.00
C GLU A 97 6.01 24.21 -17.66
N ASP A 98 6.52 23.07 -17.18
CA ASP A 98 7.75 22.47 -17.70
C ASP A 98 7.53 22.00 -19.15
N PRO A 99 8.35 22.44 -20.12
CA PRO A 99 8.29 21.97 -21.50
C PRO A 99 8.38 20.44 -21.64
N LYS A 100 8.96 19.75 -20.65
CA LYS A 100 9.04 18.28 -20.61
C LYS A 100 7.67 17.60 -20.42
N LEU A 101 6.62 18.33 -20.09
CA LEU A 101 5.23 17.83 -20.07
C LEU A 101 4.45 18.21 -21.33
N TYR A 102 5.06 18.92 -22.27
CA TYR A 102 4.39 19.30 -23.51
C TYR A 102 3.96 18.07 -24.30
N GLY A 103 2.71 18.06 -24.76
CA GLY A 103 2.08 16.92 -25.41
C GLY A 103 1.32 15.98 -24.46
N ILE A 104 1.49 16.11 -23.15
CA ILE A 104 0.67 15.38 -22.16
C ILE A 104 -0.59 16.21 -21.87
N PRO A 105 -1.80 15.61 -21.91
CA PRO A 105 -3.01 16.33 -21.55
C PRO A 105 -2.95 16.88 -20.11
N PHE A 106 -3.61 18.02 -19.88
CA PHE A 106 -3.52 18.75 -18.61
C PHE A 106 -3.89 17.90 -17.38
N GLY A 107 -4.89 17.02 -17.49
CA GLY A 107 -5.33 16.14 -16.42
C GLY A 107 -4.22 15.19 -15.93
N PRO A 108 -3.71 14.29 -16.79
CA PRO A 108 -2.53 13.46 -16.51
C PRO A 108 -1.33 14.25 -15.96
N ALA A 109 -0.96 15.37 -16.58
CA ALA A 109 0.14 16.21 -16.13
C ALA A 109 -0.05 16.68 -14.69
N LYS A 110 -1.25 17.18 -14.34
CA LYS A 110 -1.59 17.61 -12.98
C LYS A 110 -1.49 16.48 -11.95
N ARG A 111 -1.86 15.25 -12.32
CA ARG A 111 -1.75 14.08 -11.42
C ARG A 111 -0.30 13.65 -11.20
N ILE A 112 0.54 13.70 -12.23
CA ILE A 112 2.00 13.44 -12.10
C ILE A 112 2.64 14.47 -11.17
N ILE A 113 2.34 15.76 -11.35
CA ILE A 113 2.85 16.82 -10.46
C ILE A 113 2.34 16.62 -9.02
N GLY A 114 1.07 16.24 -8.85
CA GLY A 114 0.52 15.89 -7.54
C GLY A 114 1.27 14.74 -6.87
N LEU A 115 1.66 13.71 -7.62
CA LEU A 115 2.46 12.60 -7.12
C LEU A 115 3.86 13.04 -6.66
N ILE A 116 4.52 13.89 -7.46
CA ILE A 116 5.84 14.42 -7.11
C ILE A 116 5.78 15.22 -5.81
N LYS A 117 4.74 16.04 -5.61
CA LYS A 117 4.51 16.75 -4.34
C LYS A 117 4.36 15.78 -3.17
N LYS A 118 3.54 14.73 -3.32
CA LYS A 118 3.39 13.69 -2.28
C LYS A 118 4.72 12.99 -1.93
N ILE A 119 5.59 12.76 -2.92
CA ILE A 119 6.94 12.19 -2.68
C ILE A 119 7.79 13.16 -1.88
N LYS A 120 7.71 14.48 -2.16
CA LYS A 120 8.48 15.51 -1.46
C LYS A 120 8.01 15.75 -0.02
N ASP A 121 6.70 15.74 0.19
CA ASP A 121 6.06 16.05 1.47
C ASP A 121 6.10 14.86 2.44
N LYS A 122 6.48 13.67 1.99
CA LYS A 122 6.65 12.51 2.86
C LYS A 122 7.74 12.81 3.89
N PRO A 123 7.47 12.70 5.21
CA PRO A 123 8.46 12.98 6.24
C PRO A 123 9.65 12.02 6.06
N GLN A 124 10.79 12.56 5.60
CA GLN A 124 12.00 11.82 5.31
C GLN A 124 12.73 11.44 6.59
N GLY A 125 12.12 10.64 7.47
CA GLY A 125 12.79 10.02 8.64
C GLY A 125 13.43 10.93 9.69
N LYS A 126 13.66 12.22 9.42
CA LYS A 126 14.35 13.18 10.29
C LYS A 126 13.49 13.54 11.49
N TYR A 127 12.17 13.62 11.31
CA TYR A 127 11.24 13.85 12.41
C TYR A 127 11.08 12.65 13.35
N LEU A 128 11.42 11.43 12.94
CA LEU A 128 11.37 10.25 13.83
C LEU A 128 12.54 10.17 14.80
N LYS A 129 13.63 10.91 14.58
CA LYS A 129 14.74 11.00 15.54
C LYS A 129 14.33 11.79 16.79
N TYR A 130 13.58 12.89 16.60
CA TYR A 130 13.11 13.73 17.70
C TYR A 130 12.03 13.07 18.58
N PHE A 131 11.22 12.15 18.03
CA PHE A 131 10.18 11.48 18.82
C PHE A 131 10.68 10.31 19.68
N LYS A 132 11.88 9.77 19.43
CA LYS A 132 12.44 8.65 20.21
C LYS A 132 13.29 9.07 21.42
N GLU A 133 13.65 10.35 21.55
CA GLU A 133 14.45 10.85 22.68
C GLU A 133 13.61 11.35 23.86
N TYR A 134 12.28 11.37 23.75
CA TYR A 134 11.37 11.95 24.77
C TYR A 134 10.39 10.96 25.42
N TYR A 135 10.54 9.66 25.23
CA TYR A 135 9.77 8.63 25.96
C TYR A 135 10.61 7.40 26.28
#